data_AF-A0ABD0N7D4-F1
#
_entry.id   AF-A0ABD0N7D4-F1
#
_cell.length_a   1.000
_cell.length_b   1.000
_cell.length_c   1.000
_cell.angle_alpha   90.00
_cell.angle_beta   90.00
_cell.angle_gamma   90.00
#
_symmetry.space_group_name_H-M   'P 1'
#
loop_
_entity.id
_entity.type
_entity.pdbx_description
1 polymer ?
#
loop_
_entity_poly.entity_id
_entity_poly.type
_entity_poly.pdbx_seq_one_letter_code
_entity_poly.pdbx_strand_id
1 'polypeptide(L)'
;TVVSEEIMHNLDTCEVTVVGDELNGDHESLEVDLAQIQQRALEMSSSNVGMVITGVNTMANYEQVLHLIRYRNWHTEALFDRKFKLVCSELNGRYISNEFKVEVWLTTRCY
;
A
#
# COMPACT_ATOMS: atom_id res chain seq x y z
N THR A 1 10.22 -17.05 32.17
CA THR A 1 10.44 -16.45 30.85
C THR A 1 9.16 -16.65 30.07
N VAL A 2 8.34 -15.61 29.95
CA VAL A 2 7.17 -15.67 29.09
C VAL A 2 7.73 -15.53 27.69
N VAL A 3 7.98 -16.66 27.03
CA VAL A 3 8.15 -16.67 25.59
C VAL A 3 6.74 -16.41 25.08
N SER A 4 6.39 -15.15 24.90
CA SER A 4 5.34 -14.81 23.96
C SER A 4 5.88 -15.33 22.64
N GLU A 5 5.47 -16.53 22.25
CA GLU A 5 5.45 -16.88 20.84
C GLU A 5 4.62 -15.78 20.20
N GLU A 6 5.30 -14.77 19.62
CA GLU A 6 4.72 -14.02 18.53
C GLU A 6 4.32 -15.10 17.52
N ILE A 7 3.03 -15.47 17.54
CA ILE A 7 2.45 -16.24 16.46
C ILE A 7 2.82 -15.42 15.23
N MET A 8 3.73 -15.92 14.39
CA MET A 8 4.16 -15.19 13.20
C MET A 8 2.95 -15.10 12.29
N HIS A 9 2.22 -14.00 12.45
CA HIS A 9 1.06 -13.64 11.68
C HIS A 9 1.56 -13.26 10.29
N ASN A 10 1.38 -14.19 9.35
CA ASN A 10 1.68 -13.94 7.95
C ASN A 10 0.44 -13.34 7.29
N LEU A 11 0.66 -12.24 6.57
CA LEU A 11 -0.36 -11.62 5.75
C LEU A 11 -0.47 -12.38 4.43
N ASP A 12 -1.66 -12.41 3.86
CA ASP A 12 -1.94 -12.94 2.52
C ASP A 12 -2.19 -11.84 1.49
N THR A 13 -2.70 -10.69 1.94
CA THR A 13 -3.11 -9.58 1.09
C THR A 13 -2.97 -8.26 1.83
N CYS A 14 -2.55 -7.21 1.13
CA CYS A 14 -2.73 -5.82 1.55
C CYS A 14 -3.28 -5.00 0.38
N GLU A 15 -4.32 -4.22 0.66
CA GLU A 15 -4.98 -3.34 -0.29
C GLU A 15 -4.77 -1.89 0.13
N VAL A 16 -4.25 -1.08 -0.79
CA VAL A 16 -4.14 0.37 -0.67
C VAL A 16 -5.15 0.99 -1.62
N THR A 17 -6.22 1.57 -1.09
CA THR A 17 -7.34 2.11 -1.87
C THR A 17 -7.43 3.61 -1.73
N VAL A 18 -7.76 4.32 -2.81
CA VAL A 18 -8.03 5.76 -2.74
C VAL A 18 -9.37 6.00 -2.04
N VAL A 19 -9.40 7.03 -1.18
CA VAL A 19 -10.63 7.46 -0.50
C VAL A 19 -11.19 8.69 -1.22
N GLY A 20 -12.46 8.62 -1.60
CA GLY A 20 -13.11 9.66 -2.38
C GLY A 20 -13.08 9.32 -3.87
N ASP A 21 -12.75 10.31 -4.70
CA ASP A 21 -12.70 10.14 -6.16
C ASP A 21 -11.51 9.26 -6.59
N GLU A 22 -11.69 8.53 -7.69
CA GLU A 22 -10.62 7.73 -8.30
C GLU A 22 -9.43 8.60 -8.71
N LEU A 23 -8.26 7.96 -8.85
CA LEU A 23 -7.08 8.60 -9.40
C LEU A 23 -7.31 8.91 -10.88
N ASN A 24 -6.96 10.12 -11.29
CA ASN A 24 -6.95 10.47 -12.70
C ASN A 24 -5.73 9.82 -13.37
N GLY A 25 -5.91 8.76 -14.14
CA GLY A 25 -4.80 8.03 -14.78
C GLY A 25 -3.90 8.86 -15.71
N ASP A 26 -4.33 10.04 -16.16
CA ASP A 26 -3.51 10.96 -16.95
C ASP A 26 -2.59 11.83 -16.08
N HIS A 27 -2.88 11.96 -14.78
CA HIS A 27 -2.23 12.90 -13.88
C HIS A 27 -1.73 12.29 -12.57
N GLU A 28 -2.26 11.15 -12.15
CA GLU A 28 -2.08 10.54 -10.84
C GLU A 28 -1.80 9.04 -10.97
N SER A 29 -0.88 8.53 -10.17
CA SER A 29 -0.61 7.09 -10.09
C SER A 29 -0.13 6.66 -8.70
N LEU A 30 -0.36 5.39 -8.37
CA LEU A 30 0.35 4.69 -7.30
C LEU A 30 1.39 3.78 -7.92
N GLU A 31 2.66 4.01 -7.59
CA GLU A 31 3.80 3.30 -8.13
C GLU A 31 4.57 2.57 -7.04
N VAL A 32 5.04 1.37 -7.36
CA VAL A 32 5.99 0.60 -6.55
C VAL A 32 6.92 -0.15 -7.50
N ASP A 33 8.18 -0.34 -7.11
CA ASP A 33 9.14 -1.10 -7.91
C ASP A 33 8.75 -2.59 -7.90
N LEU A 34 8.40 -3.11 -9.08
CA LEU A 34 8.03 -4.51 -9.27
C LEU A 34 9.12 -5.47 -8.81
N ALA A 35 10.40 -5.12 -9.00
CA ALA A 35 11.52 -5.96 -8.62
C ALA A 35 11.58 -6.15 -7.10
N GLN A 36 11.26 -5.12 -6.32
CA GLN A 36 11.24 -5.19 -4.86
C GLN A 36 10.16 -6.12 -4.34
N ILE A 37 9.05 -6.22 -5.06
CA ILE A 37 7.92 -7.06 -4.69
C ILE A 37 8.23 -8.52 -5.06
N GLN A 38 8.68 -8.75 -6.29
CA GLN A 38 9.01 -10.09 -6.78
C GLN A 38 10.19 -10.72 -6.01
N GLN A 39 11.16 -9.94 -5.55
CA GLN A 39 12.24 -10.41 -4.67
C GLN A 39 11.73 -11.03 -3.37
N ARG A 40 10.51 -10.69 -2.94
CA ARG A 40 9.86 -11.22 -1.73
C ARG A 40 8.81 -12.28 -2.06
N ALA A 41 8.77 -12.77 -3.29
CA ALA A 41 7.76 -13.72 -3.79
C ALA A 41 6.32 -13.23 -3.57
N LEU A 42 6.12 -11.92 -3.67
CA LEU A 42 4.81 -11.27 -3.67
C LEU A 42 4.42 -10.88 -5.11
N GLU A 43 3.15 -10.64 -5.30
CA GLU A 43 2.57 -10.12 -6.54
C GLU A 43 1.85 -8.80 -6.25
N MET A 44 1.70 -7.93 -7.27
CA MET A 44 0.84 -6.77 -7.15
C MET A 44 0.03 -6.51 -8.41
N SER A 45 -1.08 -5.81 -8.21
CA SER A 45 -1.88 -5.20 -9.28
C SER A 45 -2.20 -3.75 -8.90
N SER A 46 -2.24 -2.87 -9.89
CA SER A 46 -2.56 -1.45 -9.70
C SER A 46 -3.68 -1.02 -10.64
N SER A 47 -4.44 -0.02 -10.20
CA SER A 47 -5.57 0.57 -10.92
C SER A 47 -5.82 2.01 -10.43
N ASN A 48 -6.77 2.70 -11.04
CA ASN A 48 -7.15 4.05 -10.62
C ASN A 48 -7.85 4.09 -9.25
N VAL A 49 -8.33 2.95 -8.75
CA VAL A 49 -8.96 2.86 -7.41
C VAL A 49 -7.96 2.48 -6.32
N GLY A 50 -6.76 2.02 -6.68
CA GLY A 50 -5.78 1.55 -5.70
C GLY A 50 -4.80 0.50 -6.20
N MET A 51 -4.11 -0.12 -5.25
CA MET A 51 -3.12 -1.17 -5.44
C MET A 51 -3.44 -2.35 -4.50
N VAL A 52 -3.30 -3.56 -5.02
CA VAL A 52 -3.48 -4.80 -4.26
C VAL A 52 -2.17 -5.59 -4.32
N ILE A 53 -1.65 -5.98 -3.17
CA ILE A 53 -0.45 -6.82 -3.02
C ILE A 53 -0.88 -8.16 -2.44
N THR A 54 -0.52 -9.26 -3.09
CA THR A 54 -0.92 -10.62 -2.72
C THR A 54 0.29 -11.53 -2.53
N GLY A 55 0.16 -12.51 -1.64
CA GLY A 55 1.15 -13.56 -1.40
C GLY A 55 1.44 -13.77 0.07
N VAL A 56 1.53 -15.01 0.52
CA VAL A 56 1.73 -15.30 1.95
C VAL A 56 3.13 -14.89 2.38
N ASN A 57 3.25 -13.90 3.27
CA ASN A 57 4.54 -13.44 3.77
C ASN A 57 4.45 -12.81 5.16
N THR A 58 5.60 -12.56 5.79
CA THR A 58 5.69 -11.94 7.10
C THR A 58 5.21 -10.48 7.06
N MET A 59 4.66 -10.01 8.18
CA MET A 59 4.26 -8.61 8.33
C MET A 59 5.41 -7.63 8.03
N ALA A 60 6.63 -7.95 8.47
CA ALA A 60 7.81 -7.11 8.22
C ALA A 60 8.13 -6.95 6.72
N ASN A 61 7.94 -8.00 5.91
CA ASN A 61 8.15 -7.91 4.46
C ASN A 61 7.06 -7.05 3.80
N TYR A 62 5.83 -7.16 4.26
CA TYR A 62 4.74 -6.29 3.82
C TYR A 62 4.98 -4.82 4.20
N GLU A 63 5.40 -4.53 5.44
CA GLU A 63 5.75 -3.17 5.87
C GLU A 63 6.85 -2.54 5.01
N GLN A 64 7.89 -3.30 4.69
CA GLN A 64 8.96 -2.83 3.80
C GLN A 64 8.43 -2.48 2.41
N VAL A 65 7.57 -3.32 1.84
CA VAL A 65 6.95 -3.09 0.55
C VAL A 65 6.04 -1.86 0.58
N LEU A 66 5.19 -1.75 1.59
CA LEU A 66 4.23 -0.64 1.73
C LEU A 66 4.95 0.71 1.83
N HIS A 67 6.10 0.77 2.51
CA HIS A 67 6.94 1.97 2.57
C HIS A 67 7.56 2.39 1.22
N LEU A 68 7.58 1.49 0.23
CA LEU A 68 8.11 1.79 -1.11
C LEU A 68 7.03 2.33 -2.05
N ILE A 69 5.75 2.27 -1.67
CA ILE A 69 4.65 2.79 -2.48
C ILE A 69 4.76 4.31 -2.55
N ARG A 70 4.69 4.85 -3.77
CA ARG A 70 4.74 6.28 -4.04
C ARG A 70 3.50 6.71 -4.79
N TYR A 71 2.82 7.71 -4.25
CA TYR A 71 1.86 8.49 -4.99
C TYR A 71 2.61 9.51 -5.86
N ARG A 72 2.28 9.58 -7.14
CA ARG A 72 2.79 10.59 -8.07
C ARG A 72 1.65 11.40 -8.63
N ASN A 73 1.87 12.71 -8.72
CA ASN A 73 1.00 13.65 -9.40
C ASN A 73 1.87 14.53 -10.32
N TRP A 74 1.60 14.51 -11.62
CA TRP A 74 2.32 15.31 -12.63
C TRP A 74 1.62 16.63 -12.98
N HIS A 75 0.48 16.92 -12.34
CA HIS A 75 -0.26 18.16 -12.51
C HIS A 75 -0.33 18.94 -11.18
N THR A 76 0.66 19.82 -10.98
CA THR A 76 0.91 20.54 -9.72
C THR A 76 -0.13 21.58 -9.33
N GLU A 77 -1.05 21.96 -10.22
CA GLU A 77 -2.12 22.93 -9.92
C GLU A 77 -3.28 22.31 -9.13
N ALA A 78 -3.33 20.98 -9.09
CA ALA A 78 -4.27 20.20 -8.31
C ALA A 78 -3.62 19.75 -6.99
N LEU A 79 -3.51 20.66 -6.02
CA LEU A 79 -3.13 20.35 -4.63
C LEU A 79 -4.30 19.62 -3.93
N PHE A 80 -4.62 18.40 -4.35
CA PHE A 80 -5.60 17.58 -3.67
C PHE A 80 -4.95 16.81 -2.52
N ASP A 81 -5.49 16.99 -1.31
CA ASP A 81 -5.17 16.15 -0.15
C ASP A 81 -5.75 14.76 -0.39
N ARG A 82 -5.00 13.92 -1.11
CA ARG A 82 -5.40 12.53 -1.35
C ARG A 82 -5.25 11.74 -0.06
N LYS A 83 -6.30 10.96 0.24
CA LYS A 83 -6.33 10.04 1.36
C LYS A 83 -6.36 8.61 0.82
N PHE A 84 -5.55 7.75 1.41
CA PHE A 84 -5.51 6.34 1.07
C PHE A 84 -5.89 5.51 2.29
N LYS A 85 -6.59 4.41 2.04
CA LYS A 85 -6.94 3.42 3.05
C LYS A 85 -6.10 2.16 2.82
N LEU A 86 -5.43 1.70 3.87
CA LEU A 86 -4.73 0.43 3.93
C LEU A 86 -5.57 -0.58 4.72
N VAL A 87 -5.78 -1.76 4.13
CA VAL A 87 -6.38 -2.93 4.77
C VAL A 87 -5.54 -4.14 4.43
N CYS A 88 -5.15 -4.94 5.42
CA CYS A 88 -4.42 -6.19 5.22
C CYS A 88 -5.19 -7.37 5.83
N SER A 89 -4.95 -8.57 5.30
CA SER A 89 -5.59 -9.79 5.78
C SER A 89 -4.63 -10.94 6.06
N GLU A 90 -5.08 -11.84 6.92
CA GLU A 90 -4.44 -13.11 7.26
C GLU A 90 -5.41 -14.27 7.06
N LEU A 91 -4.83 -15.47 6.90
CA LEU A 91 -5.56 -16.73 6.81
C LEU A 91 -6.67 -16.73 5.74
N ASN A 92 -6.34 -16.20 4.56
CA ASN A 92 -7.21 -15.99 3.41
C ASN A 92 -8.41 -15.10 3.74
N GLY A 93 -8.15 -13.93 4.33
CA GLY A 93 -9.22 -12.97 4.65
C GLY A 93 -10.01 -13.27 5.93
N ARG A 94 -9.63 -14.29 6.70
CA ARG A 94 -10.33 -14.64 7.94
C ARG A 94 -10.10 -13.61 9.03
N TYR A 95 -8.91 -13.03 9.08
CA TYR A 95 -8.61 -11.89 9.93
C TYR A 95 -8.27 -10.71 9.05
N ILE A 96 -8.84 -9.55 9.36
CA ILE A 96 -8.68 -8.31 8.60
C ILE A 96 -8.25 -7.22 9.57
N SER A 97 -7.22 -6.45 9.19
CA SER A 97 -6.73 -5.34 9.99
C SER A 97 -7.79 -4.24 10.13
N ASN A 98 -7.64 -3.39 11.13
CA ASN A 98 -8.38 -2.13 11.15
C ASN A 98 -8.03 -1.28 9.91
N GLU A 99 -8.97 -0.43 9.50
CA GLU A 99 -8.72 0.53 8.43
C GLU A 99 -7.70 1.57 8.90
N PHE A 100 -6.57 1.65 8.20
CA PHE A 100 -5.58 2.69 8.43
C PHE A 100 -5.64 3.73 7.31
N LYS A 101 -5.82 5.01 7.66
CA LYS A 101 -5.94 6.10 6.69
C LYS A 101 -4.66 6.93 6.67
N VAL A 102 -4.07 7.09 5.50
CA VAL A 102 -2.84 7.87 5.27
C VAL A 102 -3.17 9.06 4.38
N GLU A 103 -2.76 10.25 4.81
CA GLU A 103 -2.86 11.49 4.03
C GLU A 103 -1.51 11.76 3.35
N VAL A 104 -1.54 12.03 2.05
CA VAL A 104 -0.32 12.35 1.29
C VAL A 104 -0.33 13.84 0.94
N TRP A 105 0.70 14.53 1.40
CA TRP A 105 0.94 15.93 1.07
C TRP A 105 1.97 16.04 -0.06
N LEU A 106 1.73 16.96 -0.99
CA LEU A 106 2.71 17.22 -2.05
C LEU A 106 3.95 17.88 -1.45
N THR A 107 5.09 17.19 -1.50
CA THR A 107 6.39 17.80 -1.24
C THR A 107 6.96 18.28 -2.57
N THR A 108 6.62 19.49 -2.99
CA THR A 108 7.27 20.13 -4.14
C THR A 108 8.73 20.39 -3.77
N ARG A 109 9.67 19.61 -4.33
CA ARG A 109 11.08 20.00 -4.32
C ARG A 109 11.24 21.14 -5.31
N CYS A 110 11.16 22.37 -4.83
CA CYS A 110 11.66 23.53 -5.57
C CYS A 110 13.18 23.36 -5.75
N TYR A 111 13.65 23.37 -7.00
CA TYR A 111 15.06 23.57 -7.35
C TYR A 111 15.31 25.04 -7.65
#